data_AF-A0A2V9GDU3-F1
#
_entry.id   AF-A0A2V9GDU3-F1
#
_cell.length_a   1.000
_cell.length_b   1.000
_cell.length_c   1.000
_cell.angle_alpha   90.00
_cell.angle_beta   90.00
_cell.angle_gamma   90.00
#
_symmetry.space_group_name_H-M   'P 1'
#
loop_
_entity.id
_entity.type
_entity.pdbx_description
1 polymer ?
#
loop_
_entity_poly.entity_id
_entity_poly.type
_entity_poly.pdbx_seq_one_letter_code
_entity_poly.pdbx_strand_id
1 'polypeptide(L)'
;MPREKQNSTDAPGELSRRITEALLEERLVPRFVDSYVVENGRHALQVHASLYRDLLALLQREALLALTVRALAIVCNEPQPAGKSKPRPMLRRDATVFRRKYLASLTRQQGWTAGDALDFQRDLQMYEELLAHAAATRRRRKPFGAADHPFVDRCAFLLDSSFMENARLAASRALTRIEELATQIAAAQGQSA
;
A
#
# COMPACT_ATOMS: atom_id res chain seq x y z
N MET A 1 31.04 23.45 8.64
CA MET A 1 29.58 23.18 8.76
C MET A 1 29.30 21.82 8.12
N PRO A 2 29.20 20.71 8.88
CA PRO A 2 29.07 19.38 8.27
C PRO A 2 27.59 19.03 8.08
N ARG A 3 27.11 19.07 6.83
CA ARG A 3 25.73 18.68 6.45
C ARG A 3 25.64 17.31 5.77
N GLU A 4 26.74 16.56 5.69
CA GLU A 4 26.83 15.38 4.81
C GLU A 4 26.62 14.02 5.47
N LYS A 5 26.35 13.95 6.79
CA LYS A 5 26.06 12.67 7.48
C LYS A 5 24.57 12.37 7.72
N GLN A 6 23.66 13.28 7.38
CA GLN A 6 22.22 13.07 7.62
C GLN A 6 21.53 12.16 6.59
N ASN A 7 22.07 12.05 5.37
CA ASN A 7 21.34 11.44 4.25
C ASN A 7 21.23 9.91 4.31
N SER A 8 22.01 9.21 5.15
CA SER A 8 21.89 7.74 5.31
C SER A 8 21.04 7.30 6.51
N THR A 9 20.52 8.24 7.32
CA THR A 9 19.99 7.90 8.67
C THR A 9 18.46 7.74 8.75
N ASP A 10 17.69 8.20 7.76
CA ASP A 10 16.21 8.13 7.80
C ASP A 10 15.58 7.34 6.63
N ALA A 11 16.09 6.14 6.37
CA ALA A 11 15.45 5.21 5.43
C ALA A 11 13.94 4.97 5.68
N PRO A 12 13.44 4.88 6.93
CA PRO A 12 12.00 4.76 7.18
C PRO A 12 11.20 6.00 6.75
N GLY A 13 11.70 7.21 7.01
CA GLY A 13 11.05 8.45 6.60
C GLY A 13 11.10 8.72 5.10
N GLU A 14 12.19 8.31 4.45
CA GLU A 14 12.30 8.37 2.99
C GLU A 14 11.35 7.37 2.32
N LEU A 15 11.21 6.15 2.88
CA LEU A 15 10.23 5.18 2.40
C LEU A 15 8.79 5.72 2.49
N SER A 16 8.41 6.33 3.62
CA SER A 16 7.05 6.89 3.77
C SER A 16 6.78 8.05 2.81
N ARG A 17 7.80 8.87 2.56
CA ARG A 17 7.74 9.97 1.59
C ARG A 17 7.52 9.44 0.18
N ARG A 18 8.37 8.52 -0.28
CA ARG A 18 8.28 7.92 -1.62
C ARG A 18 6.96 7.20 -1.86
N ILE A 19 6.45 6.47 -0.86
CA ILE A 19 5.13 5.81 -0.93
C ILE A 19 4.03 6.84 -1.17
N THR A 20 4.04 7.94 -0.41
CA THR A 20 3.01 8.98 -0.53
C THR A 20 3.10 9.71 -1.86
N GLU A 21 4.31 10.13 -2.26
CA GLU A 21 4.56 10.83 -3.53
C GLU A 21 4.17 9.96 -4.73
N ALA A 22 4.61 8.71 -4.75
CA ALA A 22 4.33 7.80 -5.86
C ALA A 22 2.83 7.54 -6.05
N LEU A 23 2.05 7.43 -4.98
CA LEU A 23 0.59 7.29 -5.09
C LEU A 23 -0.08 8.51 -5.71
N LEU A 24 0.43 9.71 -5.41
CA LEU A 24 -0.10 10.97 -5.95
C LEU A 24 0.31 11.15 -7.42
N GLU A 25 1.58 10.92 -7.73
CA GLU A 25 2.14 11.09 -9.08
C GLU A 25 1.55 10.10 -10.09
N GLU A 26 1.43 8.83 -9.71
CA GLU A 26 0.86 7.80 -10.58
C GLU A 26 -0.66 7.93 -10.76
N ARG A 27 -1.31 8.75 -9.91
CA ARG A 27 -2.77 8.93 -9.89
C ARG A 27 -3.51 7.60 -9.93
N LEU A 28 -3.02 6.59 -9.19
CA LEU A 28 -3.50 5.21 -9.28
C LEU A 28 -5.00 5.11 -8.99
N VAL A 29 -5.47 5.78 -7.94
CA VAL A 29 -6.88 5.72 -7.54
C VAL A 29 -7.81 6.44 -8.53
N PRO A 30 -7.56 7.69 -8.94
CA PRO A 30 -8.35 8.32 -10.01
C PRO A 30 -8.40 7.47 -11.29
N ARG A 31 -7.25 6.98 -11.78
CA ARG A 31 -7.19 6.13 -12.99
C ARG A 31 -7.99 4.83 -12.85
N PHE A 32 -7.90 4.19 -11.69
CA PHE A 32 -8.68 3.00 -11.35
C PHE A 32 -10.18 3.28 -11.44
N VAL A 33 -10.66 4.34 -10.80
CA VAL A 33 -12.09 4.67 -10.78
C VAL A 33 -12.58 5.12 -12.15
N ASP A 34 -11.81 5.95 -12.85
CA ASP A 34 -12.15 6.42 -14.20
C ASP A 34 -12.26 5.26 -15.18
N SER A 35 -11.29 4.34 -15.17
CA SER A 35 -11.32 3.15 -16.04
C SER A 35 -12.53 2.29 -15.73
N TYR A 36 -12.83 2.05 -14.45
CA TYR A 36 -14.00 1.28 -14.04
C TYR A 36 -15.31 1.91 -14.53
N VAL A 37 -15.46 3.23 -14.33
CA VAL A 37 -16.64 3.98 -14.72
C VAL A 37 -16.89 3.90 -16.22
N VAL A 38 -15.85 4.09 -17.03
CA VAL A 38 -15.93 4.01 -18.50
C VAL A 38 -16.25 2.59 -18.96
N GLU A 39 -15.52 1.58 -18.46
CA GLU A 39 -15.70 0.18 -18.87
C GLU A 39 -17.08 -0.38 -18.52
N ASN A 40 -17.69 0.08 -17.42
CA ASN A 40 -18.96 -0.46 -16.92
C ASN A 40 -20.15 0.51 -17.10
N GLY A 41 -19.95 1.66 -17.75
CA GLY A 41 -20.99 2.68 -17.95
C GLY A 41 -21.52 3.31 -16.66
N ARG A 42 -20.71 3.33 -15.58
CA ARG A 42 -21.13 3.76 -14.22
C ARG A 42 -20.89 5.25 -13.97
N HIS A 43 -21.19 6.10 -14.96
CA HIS A 43 -20.93 7.55 -14.89
C HIS A 43 -21.62 8.26 -13.72
N ALA A 44 -22.73 7.70 -13.20
CA ALA A 44 -23.42 8.18 -12.01
C ALA A 44 -22.50 8.32 -10.77
N LEU A 45 -21.44 7.49 -10.68
CA LEU A 45 -20.46 7.55 -9.58
C LEU A 45 -19.66 8.86 -9.55
N GLN A 46 -19.64 9.62 -10.65
CA GLN A 46 -18.83 10.84 -10.80
C GLN A 46 -19.67 12.12 -10.86
N VAL A 47 -21.01 12.02 -10.85
CA VAL A 47 -21.91 13.17 -11.05
C VAL A 47 -21.85 14.15 -9.86
N HIS A 48 -21.74 13.64 -8.64
CA HIS A 48 -21.68 14.46 -7.44
C HIS A 48 -20.24 14.68 -6.98
N ALA A 49 -19.68 15.84 -7.31
CA ALA A 49 -18.26 16.14 -7.07
C ALA A 49 -17.81 15.99 -5.60
N SER A 50 -18.67 16.29 -4.61
CA SER A 50 -18.34 16.06 -3.20
C SER A 50 -18.22 14.57 -2.88
N LEU A 51 -19.26 13.78 -3.18
CA LEU A 51 -19.28 12.34 -2.94
C LEU A 51 -18.17 11.61 -3.69
N TYR A 52 -17.87 12.04 -4.92
CA TYR A 52 -16.77 11.48 -5.70
C TYR A 52 -15.41 11.78 -5.05
N ARG A 53 -15.18 13.01 -4.55
CA ARG A 53 -13.94 13.33 -3.80
C ARG A 53 -13.82 12.51 -2.53
N ASP A 54 -14.92 12.32 -1.80
CA ASP A 54 -14.93 11.50 -0.58
C ASP A 54 -14.64 10.03 -0.90
N LEU A 55 -15.24 9.49 -1.96
CA LEU A 55 -14.93 8.15 -2.48
C LEU A 55 -13.45 8.01 -2.84
N LEU A 56 -12.89 8.97 -3.57
CA LEU A 56 -11.46 8.95 -3.90
C LEU A 56 -10.59 8.98 -2.65
N ALA A 57 -10.94 9.76 -1.62
CA ALA A 57 -10.20 9.81 -0.37
C ALA A 57 -10.23 8.45 0.37
N LEU A 58 -11.39 7.78 0.40
CA LEU A 58 -11.53 6.45 0.99
C LEU A 58 -10.67 5.43 0.24
N LEU A 59 -10.76 5.39 -1.08
CA LEU A 59 -9.97 4.48 -1.92
C LEU A 59 -8.46 4.78 -1.86
N GLN A 60 -8.08 6.06 -1.76
CA GLN A 60 -6.69 6.49 -1.56
C GLN A 60 -6.12 5.94 -0.26
N ARG A 61 -6.92 5.93 0.80
CA ARG A 61 -6.52 5.35 2.08
C ARG A 61 -6.32 3.83 1.99
N GLU A 62 -7.21 3.11 1.31
CA GLU A 62 -7.05 1.67 1.07
C GLU A 62 -5.81 1.37 0.22
N ALA A 63 -5.52 2.19 -0.80
CA ALA A 63 -4.32 2.05 -1.62
C ALA A 63 -3.04 2.30 -0.81
N LEU A 64 -3.04 3.29 0.09
CA LEU A 64 -1.93 3.55 1.00
C LEU A 64 -1.67 2.37 1.95
N LEU A 65 -2.72 1.75 2.48
CA LEU A 65 -2.60 0.55 3.31
C LEU A 65 -1.97 -0.61 2.54
N ALA A 66 -2.53 -0.93 1.36
CA ALA A 66 -2.04 -2.02 0.52
C ALA A 66 -0.57 -1.82 0.11
N LEU A 67 -0.22 -0.61 -0.34
CA LEU A 67 1.15 -0.26 -0.72
C LEU A 67 2.10 -0.35 0.48
N THR A 68 1.70 0.18 1.63
CA THR A 68 2.51 0.16 2.85
C THR A 68 2.81 -1.26 3.30
N VAL A 69 1.81 -2.15 3.35
CA VAL A 69 2.02 -3.54 3.76
C VAL A 69 2.96 -4.26 2.80
N ARG A 70 2.77 -4.09 1.48
CA ARG A 70 3.64 -4.74 0.48
C ARG A 70 5.06 -4.20 0.57
N ALA A 71 5.25 -2.89 0.66
CA ALA A 71 6.56 -2.26 0.75
C ALA A 71 7.31 -2.67 2.03
N LEU A 72 6.64 -2.67 3.19
CA LEU A 72 7.24 -3.13 4.45
C LEU A 72 7.57 -4.63 4.40
N ALA A 73 6.74 -5.45 3.75
CA ALA A 73 7.05 -6.86 3.56
C ALA A 73 8.34 -7.05 2.75
N ILE A 74 8.53 -6.30 1.66
CA ILE A 74 9.74 -6.36 0.85
C ILE A 74 10.96 -5.86 1.63
N VAL A 75 10.87 -4.70 2.28
CA VAL A 75 12.01 -4.06 2.96
C VAL A 75 12.43 -4.83 4.22
N CYS A 76 11.47 -5.34 5.01
CA CYS A 76 11.77 -5.98 6.28
C CYS A 76 11.96 -7.50 6.17
N ASN A 77 11.18 -8.17 5.32
CA ASN A 77 11.09 -9.64 5.33
C ASN A 77 11.75 -10.30 4.13
N GLU A 78 11.94 -9.60 3.01
CA GLU A 78 12.61 -10.18 1.84
C GLU A 78 14.14 -10.06 1.99
N PRO A 79 14.92 -11.08 1.57
CA PRO A 79 16.38 -11.04 1.68
C PRO A 79 16.96 -9.94 0.78
N GLN A 80 17.54 -8.89 1.37
CA GLN A 80 18.20 -7.84 0.61
C GLN A 80 19.61 -8.30 0.17
N PRO A 81 20.07 -7.96 -1.04
CA PRO A 81 21.41 -8.31 -1.51
C PRO A 81 22.47 -7.60 -0.66
N ALA A 82 23.09 -8.33 0.27
CA ALA A 82 24.11 -7.83 1.17
C ALA A 82 25.52 -8.05 0.59
N GLY A 83 25.85 -7.42 -0.54
CA GLY A 83 27.19 -7.48 -1.14
C GLY A 83 27.72 -8.92 -1.29
N LYS A 84 28.93 -9.21 -0.75
CA LYS A 84 29.57 -10.55 -0.78
C LYS A 84 28.95 -11.58 0.18
N SER A 85 27.97 -11.19 1.00
CA SER A 85 27.37 -12.05 2.02
C SER A 85 26.00 -12.57 1.58
N LYS A 86 25.59 -13.73 2.12
CA LYS A 86 24.27 -14.31 1.83
C LYS A 86 23.16 -13.31 2.19
N PRO A 87 22.18 -13.06 1.30
CA PRO A 87 21.11 -12.12 1.58
C PRO A 87 20.29 -12.63 2.77
N ARG A 88 20.01 -11.76 3.73
CA ARG A 88 19.26 -12.10 4.95
C ARG A 88 18.15 -11.08 5.18
N PRO A 89 16.97 -11.52 5.64
CA PRO A 89 15.92 -10.62 6.08
C PRO A 89 16.39 -9.82 7.30
N MET A 90 15.74 -8.69 7.54
CA MET A 90 16.03 -7.84 8.69
C MET A 90 15.74 -8.60 10.00
N LEU A 91 16.56 -8.39 11.03
CA LEU A 91 16.27 -8.96 12.34
C LEU A 91 14.92 -8.42 12.86
N ARG A 92 14.12 -9.28 13.52
CA ARG A 92 12.78 -8.91 14.01
C ARG A 92 12.76 -7.64 14.85
N ARG A 93 13.79 -7.44 15.69
CA ARG A 93 13.95 -6.22 16.50
C ARG A 93 14.13 -4.98 15.63
N ASP A 94 14.98 -5.08 14.61
CA ASP A 94 15.28 -3.98 13.70
C ASP A 94 14.07 -3.64 12.82
N ALA A 95 13.36 -4.66 12.31
CA ALA A 95 12.11 -4.48 11.58
C ALA A 95 11.03 -3.75 12.41
N THR A 96 10.96 -4.06 13.71
CA THR A 96 10.03 -3.41 14.64
C THR A 96 10.38 -1.92 14.84
N VAL A 97 11.67 -1.62 15.00
CA VAL A 97 12.16 -0.22 15.12
C VAL A 97 11.95 0.54 13.81
N PHE A 98 12.25 -0.10 12.67
CA PHE A 98 12.05 0.45 11.33
C PHE A 98 10.59 0.83 11.12
N ARG A 99 9.66 -0.10 11.37
CA ARG A 99 8.22 0.14 11.25
C ARG A 99 7.73 1.28 12.14
N ARG A 100 8.19 1.34 13.39
CA ARG A 100 7.81 2.43 14.31
C ARG A 100 8.27 3.79 13.77
N LYS A 101 9.51 3.87 13.27
CA LYS A 101 10.04 5.09 12.65
C LYS A 101 9.26 5.47 11.39
N TYR A 102 8.97 4.48 10.53
CA TYR A 102 8.15 4.67 9.33
C TYR A 102 6.77 5.27 9.67
N LEU A 103 6.04 4.67 10.61
CA LEU A 103 4.72 5.16 11.01
C LEU A 103 4.79 6.57 11.60
N ALA A 104 5.80 6.84 12.45
CA ALA A 104 5.99 8.18 13.00
C ALA A 104 6.28 9.22 11.90
N SER A 105 7.07 8.86 10.88
CA SER A 105 7.35 9.73 9.74
C SER A 105 6.11 9.93 8.86
N LEU A 106 5.34 8.87 8.59
CA LEU A 106 4.10 8.93 7.82
C LEU A 106 3.07 9.84 8.51
N THR A 107 2.83 9.68 9.81
CA THR A 107 1.92 10.55 10.58
C THR A 107 2.28 12.03 10.45
N ARG A 108 3.58 12.36 10.57
CA ARG A 108 4.05 13.75 10.42
C ARG A 108 3.84 14.27 9.00
N GLN A 109 4.17 13.48 7.99
CA GLN A 109 4.04 13.86 6.58
C GLN A 109 2.58 14.08 6.17
N GLN A 110 1.67 13.28 6.72
CA GLN A 110 0.23 13.37 6.43
C GLN A 110 -0.50 14.42 7.28
N GLY A 111 0.15 14.99 8.29
CA GLY A 111 -0.50 15.93 9.22
C GLY A 111 -1.63 15.30 10.05
N TRP A 112 -1.56 13.98 10.26
CA TRP A 112 -2.60 13.22 10.94
C TRP A 112 -2.69 13.54 12.43
N THR A 113 -3.93 13.52 12.96
CA THR A 113 -4.14 13.53 14.40
C THR A 113 -3.72 12.21 15.04
N ALA A 114 -3.65 12.18 16.38
CA ALA A 114 -3.38 10.93 17.09
C ALA A 114 -4.45 9.85 16.81
N GLY A 115 -5.72 10.26 16.62
CA GLY A 115 -6.81 9.35 16.26
C GLY A 115 -6.59 8.73 14.89
N ASP A 116 -6.34 9.56 13.86
CA ASP A 116 -6.12 9.10 12.49
C ASP A 116 -4.92 8.14 12.40
N ALA A 117 -3.84 8.43 13.12
CA ALA A 117 -2.66 7.58 13.17
C ALA A 117 -2.95 6.22 13.81
N LEU A 118 -3.74 6.17 14.88
CA LEU A 118 -4.15 4.93 15.54
C LEU A 118 -5.08 4.10 14.66
N ASP A 119 -6.04 4.74 13.99
CA ASP A 119 -6.95 4.07 13.07
C ASP A 119 -6.20 3.50 11.86
N PHE A 120 -5.25 4.26 11.29
CA PHE A 120 -4.38 3.75 10.23
C PHE A 120 -3.53 2.57 10.71
N GLN A 121 -2.93 2.65 11.90
CA GLN A 121 -2.13 1.56 12.44
C GLN A 121 -2.97 0.30 12.66
N ARG A 122 -4.20 0.43 13.16
CA ARG A 122 -5.14 -0.68 13.35
C ARG A 122 -5.48 -1.35 12.01
N ASP A 123 -5.83 -0.56 11.01
CA ASP A 123 -6.16 -1.10 9.69
C ASP A 123 -4.96 -1.75 9.02
N LEU A 124 -3.76 -1.17 9.19
CA LEU A 124 -2.53 -1.74 8.68
C LEU A 124 -2.25 -3.11 9.31
N GLN A 125 -2.46 -3.24 10.62
CA GLN A 125 -2.33 -4.52 11.31
C GLN A 125 -3.36 -5.54 10.80
N MET A 126 -4.62 -5.13 10.63
CA MET A 126 -5.67 -6.00 10.08
C MET A 126 -5.30 -6.51 8.68
N TYR A 127 -4.79 -5.63 7.81
CA TYR A 127 -4.33 -6.02 6.46
C TYR A 127 -3.24 -7.10 6.52
N GLU A 128 -2.25 -6.92 7.40
CA GLU A 128 -1.16 -7.89 7.57
C GLU A 128 -1.65 -9.24 8.09
N GLU A 129 -2.57 -9.25 9.05
CA GLU A 129 -3.17 -10.46 9.59
C GLU A 129 -3.97 -11.23 8.53
N LEU A 130 -4.79 -10.52 7.74
CA LEU A 130 -5.55 -11.10 6.64
C LEU A 130 -4.64 -11.69 5.57
N LEU A 131 -3.57 -10.98 5.21
CA LEU A 131 -2.59 -11.46 4.23
C LEU A 131 -1.78 -12.66 4.74
N ALA A 132 -1.38 -12.64 6.01
CA ALA A 132 -0.70 -13.78 6.64
C ALA A 132 -1.62 -15.01 6.66
N HIS A 133 -2.90 -14.84 6.97
CA HIS A 133 -3.89 -15.91 6.97
C HIS A 133 -4.15 -16.46 5.56
N ALA A 134 -4.26 -15.58 4.56
CA ALA A 134 -4.38 -15.98 3.16
C ALA A 134 -3.15 -16.77 2.68
N ALA A 135 -1.95 -16.34 3.05
CA ALA A 135 -0.71 -17.06 2.72
C ALA A 135 -0.64 -18.47 3.37
N ALA A 136 -1.10 -18.60 4.62
CA ALA A 136 -1.19 -19.88 5.31
C ALA A 136 -2.22 -20.83 4.65
N THR A 137 -3.34 -20.26 4.19
CA THR A 137 -4.47 -21.02 3.61
C THR A 137 -4.28 -21.35 2.13
N ARG A 138 -3.53 -20.53 1.38
CA ARG A 138 -3.16 -20.80 -0.04
C ARG A 138 -2.45 -22.12 -0.24
N ARG A 139 -1.74 -22.65 0.78
CA ARG A 139 -1.18 -24.01 0.74
C ARG A 139 -2.23 -25.13 0.61
N ARG A 140 -3.52 -24.82 0.74
CA ARG A 140 -4.65 -25.77 0.70
C ARG A 140 -5.72 -25.52 -0.38
N ARG A 141 -5.67 -24.45 -1.18
CA ARG A 141 -6.79 -24.06 -2.08
C ARG A 141 -6.42 -23.87 -3.57
N LYS A 142 -7.43 -24.05 -4.44
CA LYS A 142 -7.36 -23.99 -5.92
C LYS A 142 -7.11 -22.56 -6.45
N PRO A 143 -6.44 -22.41 -7.62
CA PRO A 143 -5.89 -21.14 -8.12
C PRO A 143 -6.85 -20.17 -8.83
N PHE A 144 -8.17 -20.36 -8.78
CA PHE A 144 -9.13 -19.66 -9.66
C PHE A 144 -10.13 -18.70 -8.97
N GLY A 145 -9.94 -18.35 -7.69
CA GLY A 145 -10.75 -17.30 -7.05
C GLY A 145 -10.20 -15.92 -7.39
N ALA A 146 -11.04 -15.00 -7.88
CA ALA A 146 -10.68 -13.60 -8.09
C ALA A 146 -10.19 -12.99 -6.77
N ALA A 147 -8.87 -12.96 -6.62
CA ALA A 147 -8.04 -12.36 -5.57
C ALA A 147 -8.65 -12.24 -4.15
N ASP A 148 -8.42 -13.26 -3.32
CA ASP A 148 -8.49 -13.18 -1.85
C ASP A 148 -7.45 -12.15 -1.33
N HIS A 149 -7.73 -10.85 -1.48
CA HIS A 149 -6.88 -9.77 -0.98
C HIS A 149 -7.75 -8.67 -0.37
N PRO A 150 -7.47 -8.21 0.87
CA PRO A 150 -8.32 -7.24 1.58
C PRO A 150 -8.57 -5.94 0.79
N PHE A 151 -7.56 -5.44 0.08
CA PHE A 151 -7.70 -4.29 -0.83
C PHE A 151 -8.79 -4.50 -1.88
N VAL A 152 -8.85 -5.68 -2.51
CA VAL A 152 -9.77 -5.96 -3.62
C VAL A 152 -11.21 -5.96 -3.12
N ASP A 153 -11.48 -6.66 -2.02
CA ASP A 153 -12.82 -6.73 -1.44
C ASP A 153 -13.29 -5.38 -0.90
N ARG A 154 -12.43 -4.65 -0.19
CA ARG A 154 -12.78 -3.36 0.39
C ARG A 154 -12.98 -2.30 -0.68
N CYS A 155 -12.09 -2.24 -1.68
CA CYS A 155 -12.28 -1.31 -2.80
C CYS A 155 -13.51 -1.64 -3.62
N ALA A 156 -13.79 -2.92 -3.88
CA ALA A 156 -15.00 -3.32 -4.59
C ALA A 156 -16.28 -2.89 -3.85
N PHE A 157 -16.31 -3.10 -2.52
CA PHE A 157 -17.43 -2.69 -1.68
C PHE A 157 -17.61 -1.16 -1.65
N LEU A 158 -16.52 -0.40 -1.50
CA LEU A 158 -16.56 1.07 -1.47
C LEU A 158 -16.94 1.68 -2.82
N LEU A 159 -16.44 1.10 -3.92
CA LEU A 159 -16.63 1.60 -5.27
C LEU A 159 -18.04 1.32 -5.78
N ASP A 160 -18.49 0.07 -5.71
CA ASP A 160 -19.77 -0.32 -6.26
C ASP A 160 -20.29 -1.64 -5.67
N SER A 161 -20.96 -1.56 -4.53
CA SER A 161 -21.58 -2.71 -3.87
C SER A 161 -22.67 -3.39 -4.72
N SER A 162 -23.27 -2.69 -5.69
CA SER A 162 -24.26 -3.26 -6.60
C SER A 162 -23.64 -4.07 -7.75
N PHE A 163 -22.34 -3.87 -8.01
CA PHE A 163 -21.64 -4.51 -9.12
C PHE A 163 -20.26 -5.05 -8.70
N MET A 164 -20.28 -5.82 -7.61
CA MET A 164 -19.08 -6.28 -6.91
C MET A 164 -18.09 -7.05 -7.78
N GLU A 165 -18.54 -7.93 -8.68
CA GLU A 165 -17.60 -8.75 -9.46
C GLU A 165 -16.73 -7.90 -10.38
N ASN A 166 -17.34 -6.95 -11.10
CA ASN A 166 -16.58 -6.02 -11.95
C ASN A 166 -15.73 -5.05 -11.11
N ALA A 167 -16.24 -4.63 -9.95
CA ALA A 167 -15.47 -3.78 -9.06
C ALA A 167 -14.25 -4.53 -8.49
N ARG A 168 -14.37 -5.83 -8.18
CA ARG A 168 -13.25 -6.71 -7.79
C ARG A 168 -12.25 -6.89 -8.92
N LEU A 169 -12.71 -7.13 -10.14
CA LEU A 169 -11.82 -7.26 -11.31
C LEU A 169 -11.02 -5.97 -11.53
N ALA A 170 -11.66 -4.81 -11.45
CA ALA A 170 -10.99 -3.53 -11.57
C ALA A 170 -10.02 -3.27 -10.40
N ALA A 171 -10.42 -3.57 -9.16
CA ALA A 171 -9.58 -3.43 -7.99
C ALA A 171 -8.38 -4.40 -8.01
N SER A 172 -8.54 -5.60 -8.56
CA SER A 172 -7.45 -6.57 -8.76
C SER A 172 -6.38 -6.03 -9.72
N ARG A 173 -6.79 -5.39 -10.83
CA ARG A 173 -5.85 -4.71 -11.73
C ARG A 173 -5.14 -3.54 -11.06
N ALA A 174 -5.86 -2.75 -10.25
CA ALA A 174 -5.26 -1.68 -9.46
C ALA A 174 -4.26 -2.23 -8.42
N LEU A 175 -4.59 -3.36 -7.78
CA LEU A 175 -3.68 -4.03 -6.84
C LEU A 175 -2.38 -4.45 -7.52
N THR A 176 -2.44 -5.05 -8.72
CA THR A 176 -1.21 -5.39 -9.46
C THR A 176 -0.31 -4.17 -9.67
N ARG A 177 -0.88 -3.02 -10.01
CA ARG A 177 -0.11 -1.76 -10.13
C ARG A 177 0.47 -1.29 -8.80
N ILE A 178 -0.27 -1.43 -7.70
CA ILE A 178 0.23 -1.14 -6.35
C ILE A 178 1.40 -2.04 -5.98
N GLU A 179 1.32 -3.34 -6.28
CA GLU A 179 2.39 -4.30 -6.01
C GLU A 179 3.66 -4.04 -6.84
N GLU A 180 3.48 -3.68 -8.12
CA GLU A 180 4.57 -3.22 -9.00
C GLU A 180 5.24 -1.97 -8.42
N LEU A 181 4.45 -0.98 -8.02
CA LEU A 181 4.95 0.27 -7.44
C LEU A 181 5.72 0.02 -6.13
N ALA A 182 5.20 -0.86 -5.26
CA ALA A 182 5.87 -1.27 -4.02
C ALA A 182 7.26 -1.84 -4.31
N THR A 183 7.37 -2.67 -5.35
CA THR A 183 8.62 -3.30 -5.77
C THR A 183 9.62 -2.28 -6.28
N GLN A 184 9.17 -1.32 -7.09
CA GLN A 184 10.02 -0.23 -7.59
C GLN A 184 10.54 0.66 -6.46
N ILE A 185 9.66 1.07 -5.53
CA ILE A 185 10.04 1.88 -4.38
C ILE A 185 11.05 1.15 -3.50
N ALA A 186 10.81 -0.14 -3.21
CA ALA A 186 11.71 -0.94 -2.39
C ALA A 186 13.08 -1.17 -3.07
N ALA A 187 13.11 -1.40 -4.39
CA ALA A 187 14.35 -1.52 -5.14
C ALA A 187 15.17 -0.22 -5.09
N ALA A 188 14.51 0.94 -5.16
CA ALA A 188 15.15 2.25 -5.06
C ALA A 188 15.67 2.57 -3.64
N GLN A 189 15.18 1.87 -2.59
CA GLN A 189 15.75 1.97 -1.24
C GLN A 189 17.10 1.23 -1.14
N GLY A 190 17.25 0.08 -1.83
CA GLY A 190 18.49 -0.71 -1.83
C GLY A 190 19.65 -0.09 -2.62
N GLN A 191 19.38 0.85 -3.53
CA GLN A 191 20.41 1.53 -4.33
C GLN A 191 20.98 2.80 -3.66
N SER A 192 20.38 3.27 -2.55
CA SER A 192 20.82 4.46 -1.82
C SER A 192 21.75 4.15 -0.63
N ALA A 193 22.25 2.91 -0.55
CA ALA A 193 23.09 2.41 0.56
C ALA A 193 24.53 2.13 0.11
#